data_AF-A0ABD0P1R1-F1
#
_entry.id   AF-A0ABD0P1R1-F1
#
_cell.length_a   1.000
_cell.length_b   1.000
_cell.length_c   1.000
_cell.angle_alpha   90.00
_cell.angle_beta   90.00
_cell.angle_gamma   90.00
#
_symmetry.space_group_name_H-M   'P 1'
#
loop_
_entity.id
_entity.type
_entity.pdbx_description
1 polymer ?
#
loop_
_entity_poly.entity_id
_entity_poly.type
_entity_poly.pdbx_seq_one_letter_code
_entity_poly.pdbx_strand_id
1 'polypeptide(L)' 'KIGSLRYFYSSAYFFSAIFVIVAAAVPHALSRGINLRRIFTTLSYCMVLRMTVTRQLPGSIQMWYDTMRLIWKIE' A
#
# COMPACT_ATOMS: atom_id res chain seq x y z
N LYS A 1 17.43 3.77 -17.22
CA LYS A 1 16.17 4.42 -16.78
C LYS A 1 15.22 3.48 -16.01
N ILE A 2 14.99 2.22 -16.43
CA ILE A 2 14.13 1.25 -15.70
C ILE A 2 14.55 1.02 -14.23
N GLY A 3 15.86 0.95 -13.93
CA GLY A 3 16.35 0.71 -12.57
C GLY A 3 15.98 1.81 -11.56
N SER A 4 15.96 3.08 -11.99
CA SER A 4 15.55 4.20 -11.15
C SER A 4 14.05 4.13 -10.81
N LEU A 5 13.21 3.66 -11.75
CA LEU A 5 11.78 3.48 -11.53
C LEU A 5 11.50 2.38 -10.49
N ARG A 6 12.21 1.25 -10.57
CA ARG A 6 12.14 0.16 -9.57
C ARG A 6 12.64 0.59 -8.19
N TYR A 7 13.68 1.42 -8.15
CA TYR A 7 14.20 1.98 -6.90
C TYR A 7 13.17 2.90 -6.24
N PHE A 8 12.56 3.82 -6.98
CA PHE A 8 11.49 4.67 -6.48
C PHE A 8 10.26 3.88 -6.03
N TYR A 9 9.88 2.82 -6.75
CA TYR A 9 8.76 1.95 -6.36
C TYR A 9 9.00 1.29 -4.99
N SER A 10 10.20 0.75 -4.77
CA SER A 10 10.56 0.17 -3.48
C SER A 10 10.69 1.23 -2.38
N SER A 11 11.36 2.34 -2.68
CA SER A 11 11.57 3.45 -1.73
C SER A 11 10.24 4.08 -1.27
N ALA A 12 9.31 4.34 -2.20
CA ALA A 12 7.99 4.89 -1.90
C ALA A 12 7.19 3.97 -0.97
N TYR A 13 7.33 2.64 -1.09
CA TYR A 13 6.75 1.72 -0.12
C TYR A 13 7.32 1.99 1.27
N PHE A 14 8.64 1.99 1.46
CA PHE A 14 9.24 2.24 2.79
C PHE A 14 8.81 3.58 3.41
N PHE A 15 8.86 4.67 2.65
CA PHE A 15 8.48 6.01 3.14
C PHE A 15 6.98 6.15 3.43
N SER A 16 6.12 5.39 2.74
CA SER A 16 4.66 5.39 2.96
C SER A 16 4.26 5.02 4.40
N ALA A 17 5.10 4.26 5.14
CA ALA A 17 4.83 3.89 6.53
C ALA A 17 4.64 5.12 7.43
N ILE A 18 5.63 6.01 7.41
CA ILE A 18 5.65 7.21 8.26
C ILE A 18 4.50 8.13 7.88
N PHE A 19 4.25 8.29 6.58
CA PHE A 19 3.18 9.15 6.09
C PHE A 19 1.80 8.66 6.55
N VAL A 20 1.51 7.36 6.42
CA VAL A 20 0.25 6.76 6.86
C VAL A 20 0.08 6.82 8.38
N ILE A 21 1.15 6.59 9.14
CA ILE A 21 1.12 6.67 10.61
C ILE A 21 0.79 8.11 11.06
N VAL A 22 1.47 9.12 10.51
CA VAL A 22 1.24 10.52 10.84
C VAL A 22 -0.16 10.95 10.40
N ALA A 23 -0.58 10.60 9.18
CA ALA A 23 -1.90 10.94 8.66
C ALA A 23 -3.05 10.28 9.45
N ALA A 24 -2.83 9.11 10.07
CA ALA A 24 -3.83 8.48 10.93
C ALA A 24 -3.80 9.03 12.36
N ALA A 25 -2.62 9.27 12.93
CA ALA A 25 -2.47 9.67 14.32
C ALA A 25 -2.81 11.15 14.57
N VAL A 26 -2.41 12.05 13.67
CA VAL A 26 -2.60 13.51 13.81
C VAL A 26 -4.08 13.93 13.87
N PRO A 27 -4.97 13.54 12.94
CA PRO A 27 -6.37 13.93 13.00
C PRO A 27 -7.11 13.25 14.16
N HIS A 28 -6.70 12.03 14.56
CA HIS A 28 -7.25 11.36 15.73
C HIS A 28 -6.89 12.08 17.03
N ALA A 29 -5.63 12.52 17.17
CA ALA A 29 -5.18 13.30 18.31
C ALA A 29 -5.90 14.66 18.37
N LEU A 30 -6.11 15.33 17.22
CA LEU A 30 -6.78 16.63 17.14
C LEU A 30 -8.27 16.57 17.50
N SER A 31 -8.99 15.51 17.10
CA SER A 31 -10.45 15.44 17.29
C SER A 31 -10.92 14.77 18.59
N ARG A 32 -10.14 13.83 19.16
CA ARG A 32 -10.59 12.98 20.28
C ARG A 32 -9.57 12.80 21.40
N GLY A 33 -8.42 13.47 21.34
CA GLY A 33 -7.32 13.29 22.29
C GLY A 33 -6.56 11.96 22.11
N ILE A 34 -5.56 11.71 22.97
CA ILE A 34 -4.68 10.54 22.87
C ILE A 34 -5.36 9.30 23.48
N ASN A 35 -5.95 8.47 22.61
CA ASN A 35 -6.44 7.14 22.96
C ASN A 35 -5.51 6.07 22.38
N LEU A 36 -4.55 5.60 23.19
CA LEU A 36 -3.50 4.67 22.77
C LEU A 36 -4.04 3.40 22.10
N ARG A 37 -5.10 2.80 22.66
CA ARG A 37 -5.74 1.59 22.12
C ARG A 37 -6.28 1.82 20.70
N ARG A 38 -6.90 2.98 20.45
CA ARG A 38 -7.54 3.29 19.16
C ARG A 38 -6.50 3.63 18.10
N ILE A 39 -5.39 4.27 18.49
CA ILE A 39 -4.27 4.53 17.58
C ILE A 39 -3.63 3.20 17.14
N PHE A 40 -3.33 2.29 18.08
CA PHE A 40 -2.72 0.99 17.74
C PHE A 40 -3.61 0.15 16.82
N THR A 41 -4.92 0.10 17.05
CA THR A 41 -5.82 -0.65 16.15
C THR A 41 -5.89 -0.01 14.77
N THR A 42 -6.04 1.31 14.67
CA THR A 42 -6.07 2.01 13.38
C THR A 42 -4.75 1.84 12.60
N LEU A 43 -3.61 1.85 13.29
CA LEU A 43 -2.30 1.60 12.67
C LEU A 43 -2.18 0.18 12.12
N SER A 44 -2.59 -0.83 12.90
CA SER A 44 -2.60 -2.22 12.43
C SER A 44 -3.47 -2.41 11.18
N TYR A 45 -4.68 -1.83 11.17
CA TYR A 45 -5.55 -1.89 9.98
C TYR A 45 -4.93 -1.18 8.78
N CYS A 46 -4.36 0.02 8.96
CA CYS A 46 -3.68 0.75 7.90
C CYS A 46 -2.49 0.00 7.32
N MET A 47 -1.72 -0.71 8.14
CA MET A 47 -0.55 -1.46 7.69
C MET A 47 -0.94 -2.69 6.86
N VAL A 48 -1.97 -3.42 7.28
CA VAL A 48 -2.53 -4.53 6.49
C VAL A 48 -3.12 -4.03 5.18
N LEU A 49 -3.93 -2.96 5.21
CA LEU A 49 -4.51 -2.37 4.01
C LEU A 49 -3.44 -1.89 3.02
N ARG A 50 -2.37 -1.27 3.51
CA ARG A 50 -1.23 -0.89 2.66
C ARG A 50 -0.59 -2.12 2.00
N MET A 51 -0.38 -3.20 2.75
CA MET A 51 0.21 -4.44 2.22
C MET A 51 -0.64 -5.04 1.09
N THR A 52 -1.96 -5.09 1.26
CA THR A 52 -2.87 -5.65 0.25
C THR A 52 -2.89 -4.78 -1.02
N VAL A 53 -3.03 -3.46 -0.86
CA VAL A 53 -3.11 -2.52 -1.99
C VAL A 53 -1.79 -2.43 -2.77
N THR A 54 -0.64 -2.43 -2.08
CA THR A 54 0.66 -2.21 -2.76
C THR A 54 1.31 -3.48 -3.28
N ARG A 55 0.96 -4.67 -2.75
CA ARG A 55 1.59 -5.95 -3.14
C ARG A 55 0.65 -6.96 -3.78
N GLN A 56 -0.57 -7.11 -3.25
CA GLN A 56 -1.47 -8.17 -3.74
C GLN A 56 -2.25 -7.72 -4.98
N LEU A 57 -2.78 -6.49 -4.94
CA LEU A 57 -3.61 -5.94 -6.02
C LEU A 57 -2.85 -5.79 -7.35
N PRO A 58 -1.66 -5.15 -7.41
CA PRO A 58 -0.93 -5.01 -8.67
C PRO A 58 -0.48 -6.36 -9.24
N GLY A 59 -0.09 -7.33 -8.40
CA GLY A 59 0.28 -8.67 -8.85
C GLY A 59 -0.89 -9.44 -9.46
N SER A 60 -2.07 -9.34 -8.86
CA SER A 60 -3.29 -9.95 -9.40
C SER A 60 -3.68 -9.36 -10.76
N ILE A 61 -3.67 -8.04 -10.87
CA ILE A 61 -3.97 -7.35 -12.14
C ILE A 61 -2.95 -7.75 -13.22
N GLN A 62 -1.66 -7.81 -12.87
CA GLN A 62 -0.62 -8.16 -13.84
C GLN A 62 -0.79 -9.59 -14.38
N MET A 63 -1.13 -10.58 -13.54
CA MET A 63 -1.41 -11.94 -14.01
C MET A 63 -2.60 -12.00 -14.97
N TRP A 64 -3.68 -11.26 -14.68
CA TRP A 64 -4.84 -11.19 -15.58
C TRP A 64 -4.47 -10.62 -16.95
N TYR A 65 -3.68 -9.54 -16.99
CA TYR A 65 -3.20 -8.96 -18.24
C TYR A 65 -2.32 -9.93 -19.03
N ASP A 66 -1.38 -10.60 -18.37
CA ASP A 66 -0.49 -11.57 -19.03
C ASP A 66 -1.29 -12.77 -19.55
N THR A 67 -2.27 -13.26 -18.79
CA THR A 67 -3.10 -14.41 -19.17
C THR A 67 -4.00 -14.08 -20.36
N MET A 68 -4.68 -12.93 -20.36
CA MET A 68 -5.50 -12.49 -21.48
C MET A 68 -4.69 -12.30 -22.75
N ARG A 69 -3.48 -11.73 -22.64
CA ARG A 69 -2.56 -11.58 -23.77
C ARG A 69 -2.06 -12.93 -24.29
N LEU A 70 -1.90 -13.92 -23.41
CA LEU A 70 -1.53 -15.29 -23.79
C LEU A 70 -2.66 -15.96 -24.56
N ILE A 71 -3.90 -15.84 -24.09
CA ILE A 71 -5.10 -16.38 -24.76
C ILE A 71 -5.23 -15.78 -26.17
N TRP A 72 -5.11 -14.46 -26.30
CA TRP A 72 -5.16 -13.74 -27.59
C TRP A 72 -4.06 -14.10 -28.59
N LYS A 73 -2.97 -14.75 -28.14
CA LYS A 73 -1.91 -15.24 -29.03
C LYS A 73 -2.12 -16.69 -29.47
N ILE A 74 -2.91 -17.43 -28.70
CA ILE A 74 -3.20 -18.85 -28.94
C ILE A 74 -4.41 -18.99 -29.87
N GLU A 75 -5.39 -18.09 -29.73
CA GLU A 75 -6.47 -17.86 -30.69
C GLU A 75 -5.95 -17.27 -32.01
#